data_AF-A0A183USK1-F1
#
_entry.id   AF-A0A183USK1-F1
#
_cell.length_a   1.000
_cell.length_b   1.000
_cell.length_c   1.000
_cell.angle_alpha   90.00
_cell.angle_beta   90.00
_cell.angle_gamma   90.00
#
_symmetry.space_group_name_H-M   'P 1'
#
loop_
_entity.id
_entity.type
_entity.pdbx_description
1 polymer ?
#
loop_
_entity_poly.entity_id
_entity_poly.type
_entity_poly.pdbx_seq_one_letter_code
_entity_poly.pdbx_strand_id
1 'polypeptide(L)'
;FPAGKGIGGYVASTGQGLNIENAYEDPRFNKEIDQKTGYKTKNILCMPIFIRGSVIGVVQMVNKNDGSFTKQDECSFETFAVYCGLALHHAKLYDRIKRSEQKYRVALEVLAYHSVCNKDEVTKLKNVKLRERIVELETFDFNGMKLSELEKPLYAVYMFKSLFNGVIRYDYDDLVRFVLTVRKNYRRVAYHNWAHGWSVAHAMFVLLKATTIFAPKEARDSRLNNLLRRCALQTGVLQPMGTYKGNESQIRDFASDALCSFQALALYVACICHDLDHRGKNNAYMKTMSTPLAAVYSTSVMEHHHFNQTVTILQQDGHNILKSLSSDEYKRALSLIKHCILATDLALFFPNKAALSAIVNEKAFDWQNNEHRALVQAVLMTGCDLIASAKPWAVQTETVKVIFEEFYEQGDAERMNGKEPIAMMDRQKAHELPQMQVGFMNGICMPCYDLLSRVIPETEQLRERCKYNAKKWEELAEEQKQKTEEMSAN
;
A
#
# COMPACT_ATOMS: atom_id res chain seq x y z
N PHE A 1 28.81 -17.16 -42.07
CA PHE A 1 30.18 -17.54 -42.49
C PHE A 1 30.94 -18.08 -41.29
N PRO A 2 31.85 -19.06 -41.43
CA PRO A 2 32.68 -19.51 -40.32
C PRO A 2 33.57 -18.37 -39.80
N ALA A 3 33.65 -18.16 -38.49
CA ALA A 3 34.60 -17.24 -37.89
C ALA A 3 36.03 -17.68 -38.29
N GLY A 4 36.80 -16.78 -38.91
CA GLY A 4 38.15 -17.08 -39.42
C GLY A 4 38.26 -17.37 -40.93
N LYS A 5 37.16 -17.51 -41.68
CA LYS A 5 37.21 -17.67 -43.15
C LYS A 5 36.97 -16.35 -43.87
N GLY A 6 37.85 -16.01 -44.80
CA GLY A 6 37.77 -14.82 -45.64
C GLY A 6 38.14 -13.52 -44.92
N ILE A 7 38.02 -12.39 -45.61
CA ILE A 7 38.41 -11.06 -45.10
C ILE A 7 37.67 -10.73 -43.79
N GLY A 8 36.34 -10.80 -43.79
CA GLY A 8 35.55 -10.55 -42.58
C GLY A 8 35.84 -11.56 -41.46
N GLY A 9 36.16 -12.81 -41.79
CA GLY A 9 36.55 -13.82 -40.81
C GLY A 9 37.89 -13.52 -40.14
N TYR A 10 38.88 -13.06 -40.91
CA TYR A 10 40.19 -12.61 -40.40
C TYR A 10 40.05 -11.41 -39.47
N VAL A 11 39.29 -10.39 -39.87
CA VAL A 11 39.04 -9.20 -39.04
C VAL A 11 38.28 -9.58 -37.76
N ALA A 12 37.31 -10.49 -37.86
CA ALA A 12 36.57 -10.99 -36.70
C ALA A 12 37.45 -11.75 -35.70
N SER A 13 38.44 -12.52 -36.16
CA SER A 13 39.31 -13.33 -35.29
C SER A 13 40.49 -12.56 -34.72
N THR A 14 41.04 -11.60 -35.46
CA THR A 14 42.22 -10.83 -35.05
C THR A 14 41.88 -9.52 -34.35
N GLY A 15 40.69 -8.96 -34.59
CA GLY A 15 40.33 -7.62 -34.13
C GLY A 15 41.14 -6.52 -34.81
N GLN A 16 41.80 -6.79 -35.93
CA GLN A 16 42.57 -5.81 -36.70
C GLN A 16 41.82 -5.44 -37.98
N GLY A 17 41.67 -4.14 -38.24
CA GLY A 17 41.12 -3.63 -39.49
C GLY A 17 42.00 -3.98 -40.69
N LEU A 18 41.39 -4.13 -41.86
CA LEU A 18 42.07 -4.39 -43.12
C LEU A 18 41.65 -3.37 -44.18
N ASN A 19 42.65 -2.78 -44.84
CA ASN A 19 42.49 -1.99 -46.05
C ASN A 19 43.19 -2.72 -47.21
N ILE A 20 42.43 -3.16 -48.21
CA ILE A 20 42.87 -3.97 -49.33
C ILE A 20 42.65 -3.17 -50.62
N GLU A 21 43.74 -2.83 -51.30
CA GLU A 21 43.70 -2.05 -52.54
C GLU A 21 43.26 -2.89 -53.75
N ASN A 22 43.66 -4.17 -53.80
CA ASN A 22 43.24 -5.11 -54.83
C ASN A 22 42.74 -6.44 -54.22
N ALA A 23 41.42 -6.62 -54.21
CA ALA A 23 40.78 -7.80 -53.63
C ALA A 23 41.20 -9.10 -54.32
N TYR A 24 41.51 -9.10 -55.62
CA TYR A 24 41.91 -10.31 -56.34
C TYR A 24 43.34 -10.76 -56.02
N GLU A 25 44.16 -9.89 -55.43
CA GLU A 25 45.52 -10.23 -54.98
C GLU A 25 45.52 -10.73 -53.54
N ASP A 26 44.48 -10.45 -52.75
CA ASP A 26 44.39 -10.92 -51.37
C ASP A 26 44.00 -12.41 -51.32
N PRO A 27 44.82 -13.29 -50.73
CA PRO A 27 44.55 -14.73 -50.67
C PRO A 27 43.32 -15.08 -49.82
N ARG A 28 42.84 -14.15 -48.99
CA ARG A 28 41.64 -14.32 -48.15
C ARG A 28 40.35 -13.97 -48.92
N PHE A 29 40.44 -13.37 -50.11
CA PHE A 29 39.26 -13.00 -50.89
C PHE A 29 38.69 -14.20 -51.66
N ASN A 30 37.37 -14.42 -51.56
CA ASN A 30 36.69 -15.49 -52.29
C ASN A 30 36.16 -15.02 -53.65
N LYS A 31 36.95 -15.26 -54.71
CA LYS A 31 36.65 -14.88 -56.10
C LYS A 31 35.45 -15.60 -56.70
N GLU A 32 35.07 -16.76 -56.17
CA GLU A 32 33.95 -17.55 -56.70
C GLU A 32 32.60 -16.81 -56.59
N ILE A 33 32.46 -15.92 -55.61
CA ILE A 33 31.22 -15.16 -55.39
C ILE A 33 31.05 -14.10 -56.48
N ASP A 34 32.11 -13.35 -56.79
CA ASP A 34 32.13 -12.38 -57.89
C ASP A 34 31.83 -13.07 -59.24
N GLN A 35 32.45 -14.24 -59.50
CA GLN A 35 32.24 -15.01 -60.73
C GLN A 35 30.78 -15.47 -60.91
N LYS A 36 30.09 -15.81 -59.81
CA LYS A 36 28.68 -16.23 -59.83
C LYS A 36 27.70 -15.06 -59.94
N THR A 37 28.07 -13.89 -59.42
CA THR A 37 27.16 -12.73 -59.32
C THR A 37 27.37 -11.72 -60.44
N GLY A 38 28.50 -11.78 -61.16
CA GLY A 38 28.89 -10.78 -62.16
C GLY A 38 29.36 -9.45 -61.55
N TYR A 39 29.37 -9.33 -60.22
CA TYR A 39 29.90 -8.18 -59.51
C TYR A 39 31.43 -8.27 -59.46
N LYS A 40 32.14 -7.14 -59.66
CA LYS A 40 33.61 -7.08 -59.56
C LYS A 40 34.03 -6.28 -58.34
N THR A 41 34.60 -6.96 -57.37
CA THR A 41 35.19 -6.37 -56.18
C THR A 41 36.63 -5.92 -56.47
N LYS A 42 36.90 -4.62 -56.33
CA LYS A 42 38.20 -3.96 -56.59
C LYS A 42 38.96 -3.74 -55.28
N ASN A 43 38.44 -2.91 -54.39
CA ASN A 43 39.06 -2.59 -53.09
C ASN A 43 38.08 -2.80 -51.94
N ILE A 44 38.62 -3.09 -50.76
CA ILE A 44 37.85 -3.45 -49.56
C ILE A 44 38.44 -2.77 -48.32
N LEU A 45 37.59 -2.11 -47.54
CA LEU A 45 37.92 -1.65 -46.20
C LEU A 45 37.04 -2.40 -45.20
N CYS A 46 37.65 -3.14 -44.28
CA CYS A 46 36.94 -3.96 -43.29
C CYS A 46 37.41 -3.63 -41.87
N MET A 47 36.47 -3.30 -40.99
CA MET A 47 36.75 -2.93 -39.60
C MET A 47 36.01 -3.85 -38.62
N PRO A 48 36.64 -4.20 -37.48
CA PRO A 48 35.98 -4.93 -36.41
C PRO A 48 35.03 -4.01 -35.64
N ILE A 49 33.93 -4.57 -35.15
CA ILE A 49 33.02 -3.90 -34.23
C ILE A 49 33.25 -4.46 -32.83
N PHE A 50 33.62 -3.60 -31.88
CA PHE A 50 33.89 -3.98 -30.51
C PHE A 50 32.72 -3.68 -29.56
N ILE A 51 32.49 -4.57 -28.59
CA ILE A 51 31.73 -4.30 -27.37
C ILE A 51 32.52 -4.84 -26.19
N ARG A 52 32.83 -3.99 -25.19
CA ARG A 52 33.58 -4.35 -23.97
C ARG A 52 34.85 -5.17 -24.24
N GLY A 53 35.62 -4.79 -25.27
CA GLY A 53 36.88 -5.44 -25.64
C GLY A 53 36.75 -6.74 -26.43
N SER A 54 35.54 -7.19 -26.76
CA SER A 54 35.31 -8.36 -27.62
C SER A 54 34.78 -7.95 -28.99
N VAL A 55 35.27 -8.60 -30.05
CA VAL A 55 34.74 -8.41 -31.42
C VAL A 55 33.38 -9.10 -31.52
N ILE A 56 32.32 -8.33 -31.80
CA ILE A 56 30.94 -8.83 -31.90
C ILE A 56 30.43 -8.91 -33.34
N GLY A 57 31.20 -8.35 -34.27
CA GLY A 57 30.86 -8.27 -35.68
C GLY A 57 31.95 -7.55 -36.46
N VAL A 58 31.74 -7.46 -37.77
CA VAL A 58 32.62 -6.75 -38.69
C VAL A 58 31.75 -5.90 -39.62
N VAL A 59 32.29 -4.77 -40.06
CA VAL A 59 31.67 -3.91 -41.07
C VAL A 59 32.63 -3.75 -42.23
N GLN A 60 32.10 -3.72 -43.44
CA GLN A 60 32.90 -3.72 -44.66
C GLN A 60 32.34 -2.71 -45.66
N MET A 61 33.22 -1.88 -46.22
CA MET A 61 32.97 -1.09 -47.42
C MET A 61 33.69 -1.73 -48.60
N VAL A 62 33.02 -1.78 -49.75
CA VAL A 62 33.52 -2.42 -50.96
C VAL A 62 33.40 -1.41 -52.10
N ASN A 63 34.44 -1.32 -52.93
CA ASN A 63 34.50 -0.47 -54.11
C ASN A 63 34.28 1.01 -53.81
N LYS A 64 35.33 1.68 -53.31
CA LYS A 64 35.40 3.13 -53.31
C LYS A 64 35.26 3.66 -54.74
N ASN A 65 34.45 4.70 -54.91
CA ASN A 65 34.16 5.27 -56.23
C ASN A 65 35.41 5.83 -56.92
N ASP A 66 36.24 6.56 -56.16
CA ASP A 66 37.47 7.20 -56.64
C ASP A 66 38.71 6.68 -55.91
N GLY A 67 39.52 5.86 -56.59
CA GLY A 67 40.80 5.35 -56.08
C GLY A 67 40.66 4.32 -54.94
N SER A 68 41.74 4.17 -54.16
CA SER A 68 41.82 3.28 -52.98
C SER A 68 41.38 4.00 -51.70
N PHE A 69 41.02 3.24 -50.66
CA PHE A 69 40.72 3.81 -49.34
C PHE A 69 41.99 4.41 -48.73
N THR A 70 41.90 5.66 -48.29
CA THR A 70 43.00 6.44 -47.69
C THR A 70 43.08 6.21 -46.18
N LYS A 71 44.16 6.69 -45.54
CA LYS A 71 44.26 6.71 -44.07
C LYS A 71 43.17 7.52 -43.38
N GLN A 72 42.66 8.57 -44.04
CA GLN A 72 41.53 9.33 -43.51
C GLN A 72 40.21 8.53 -43.56
N ASP A 73 40.02 7.72 -44.61
CA ASP A 73 38.88 6.81 -44.71
C ASP A 73 38.95 5.72 -43.64
N GLU A 74 40.14 5.14 -43.40
CA GLU A 74 40.38 4.19 -42.31
C GLU A 74 39.99 4.79 -40.95
N CYS A 75 40.50 5.98 -40.60
CA CYS A 75 40.22 6.63 -39.32
C CYS A 75 38.72 6.97 -39.15
N SER A 76 38.07 7.45 -40.21
CA SER A 76 36.64 7.79 -40.17
C SER A 76 35.78 6.53 -40.03
N PHE A 77 36.13 5.46 -40.73
CA PHE A 77 35.39 4.21 -40.70
C PHE A 77 35.61 3.41 -39.42
N GLU A 78 36.79 3.51 -38.80
CA GLU A 78 37.04 3.00 -37.46
C GLU A 78 36.14 3.70 -36.43
N THR A 79 36.04 5.04 -36.50
CA THR A 79 35.12 5.82 -35.65
C THR A 79 33.66 5.38 -35.85
N PHE A 80 33.24 5.16 -37.11
CA PHE A 80 31.92 4.62 -37.43
C PHE A 80 31.71 3.22 -36.82
N ALA A 81 32.69 2.32 -36.89
CA ALA A 81 32.62 0.99 -36.31
C ALA A 81 32.47 1.02 -34.78
N VAL A 82 33.11 1.98 -34.10
CA VAL A 82 32.91 2.24 -32.66
C VAL A 82 31.45 2.63 -32.37
N TYR A 83 30.89 3.56 -33.14
CA TYR A 83 29.47 3.94 -32.99
C TYR A 83 28.51 2.79 -33.28
N CYS A 84 28.80 1.94 -34.29
CA CYS A 84 28.04 0.71 -34.52
C CYS A 84 28.09 -0.22 -33.31
N GLY A 85 29.25 -0.38 -32.67
CA GLY A 85 29.41 -1.18 -31.46
C GLY A 85 28.54 -0.67 -30.31
N LEU A 86 28.54 0.65 -30.07
CA LEU A 86 27.73 1.28 -29.05
C LEU A 86 26.23 1.14 -29.32
N ALA A 87 25.79 1.38 -30.56
CA ALA A 87 24.40 1.23 -30.98
C ALA A 87 23.91 -0.20 -30.81
N LEU A 88 24.70 -1.19 -31.24
CA LEU A 88 24.38 -2.62 -31.07
C LEU A 88 24.37 -3.03 -29.59
N HIS A 89 25.27 -2.49 -28.76
CA HIS A 89 25.27 -2.73 -27.32
C HIS A 89 23.99 -2.19 -26.66
N HIS A 90 23.60 -0.95 -26.97
CA HIS A 90 22.37 -0.36 -26.44
C HIS A 90 21.12 -1.09 -26.93
N ALA A 91 21.04 -1.44 -28.22
CA ALA A 91 19.93 -2.22 -28.76
C ALA A 91 19.80 -3.59 -28.08
N LYS A 92 20.92 -4.29 -27.85
CA LYS A 92 20.94 -5.58 -27.12
C LYS A 92 20.55 -5.42 -25.64
N LEU A 93 21.02 -4.36 -24.97
CA LEU A 93 20.67 -4.09 -23.59
C LEU A 93 19.18 -3.78 -23.45
N TYR A 94 18.64 -2.95 -24.34
CA TYR A 94 17.22 -2.61 -24.38
C TYR A 94 16.35 -3.84 -24.66
N ASP A 95 16.73 -4.70 -25.62
CA ASP A 95 16.02 -5.96 -25.89
C ASP A 95 16.05 -6.90 -24.68
N ARG A 96 17.18 -6.99 -23.96
CA ARG A 96 17.26 -7.77 -22.69
C ARG A 96 16.35 -7.20 -21.61
N ILE A 97 16.33 -5.89 -21.42
CA ILE A 97 15.43 -5.21 -20.46
C ILE A 97 13.97 -5.52 -20.82
N LYS A 98 13.58 -5.32 -22.08
CA LYS A 98 12.22 -5.57 -22.57
C LYS A 98 11.80 -7.04 -22.41
N ARG A 99 12.69 -7.99 -22.70
CA ARG A 99 12.42 -9.43 -22.46
C ARG A 99 12.29 -9.74 -20.97
N SER A 100 13.11 -9.12 -20.11
CA SER A 100 13.02 -9.28 -18.66
C SER A 100 11.70 -8.72 -18.11
N GLU A 101 11.29 -7.55 -18.59
CA GLU A 101 10.01 -6.93 -18.26
C GLU A 101 8.83 -7.80 -18.69
N GLN A 102 8.84 -8.37 -19.90
CA GLN A 102 7.81 -9.28 -20.37
C GLN A 102 7.71 -10.55 -19.50
N LYS A 103 8.85 -11.16 -19.14
CA LYS A 103 8.88 -12.31 -18.22
C LYS A 103 8.29 -11.94 -16.86
N TYR A 104 8.66 -10.78 -16.33
CA TYR A 104 8.13 -10.27 -15.07
C TYR A 104 6.62 -10.06 -15.14
N ARG A 105 6.11 -9.49 -16.24
CA ARG A 105 4.67 -9.30 -16.46
C ARG A 105 3.90 -10.61 -16.48
N VAL A 106 4.39 -11.62 -17.18
CA VAL A 106 3.76 -12.96 -17.20
C VAL A 106 3.75 -13.59 -15.80
N ALA A 107 4.86 -13.46 -15.05
CA ALA A 107 4.91 -13.94 -13.68
C ALA A 107 3.88 -13.22 -12.78
N LEU A 108 3.71 -11.91 -12.93
CA LEU A 108 2.69 -11.15 -12.22
C LEU A 108 1.26 -11.58 -12.60
N GLU A 109 0.98 -11.85 -13.88
CA GLU A 109 -0.33 -12.35 -14.33
C GLU A 109 -0.66 -13.71 -13.70
N VAL A 110 0.31 -14.62 -13.65
CA VAL A 110 0.14 -15.94 -12.98
C VAL A 110 -0.12 -15.77 -11.49
N LEU A 111 0.61 -14.88 -10.81
CA LEU A 111 0.39 -14.59 -9.39
C LEU A 111 -0.98 -13.94 -9.14
N ALA A 112 -1.40 -13.03 -10.03
CA ALA A 112 -2.69 -12.36 -9.94
C ALA A 112 -3.87 -13.34 -10.05
N TYR A 113 -3.75 -14.38 -10.88
CA TYR A 113 -4.78 -15.44 -10.95
C TYR A 113 -5.03 -16.10 -9.59
N HIS A 114 -3.95 -16.35 -8.84
CA HIS A 114 -4.04 -16.94 -7.51
C HIS A 114 -4.43 -15.94 -6.42
N SER A 115 -4.34 -14.62 -6.67
CA SER A 115 -4.71 -13.59 -5.70
C SER A 115 -6.19 -13.19 -5.74
N VAL A 116 -6.92 -13.52 -6.82
CA VAL A 116 -8.34 -13.21 -7.01
C VAL A 116 -9.26 -14.20 -6.28
N CYS A 117 -10.42 -13.74 -5.81
CA CYS A 117 -11.45 -14.59 -5.19
C CYS A 117 -11.97 -15.72 -6.11
N ASN A 118 -12.40 -16.84 -5.53
CA ASN A 118 -12.99 -17.94 -6.32
C ASN A 118 -14.46 -17.63 -6.69
N LYS A 119 -14.88 -18.01 -7.91
CA LYS A 119 -16.27 -17.92 -8.38
C LYS A 119 -17.26 -18.64 -7.46
N ASP A 120 -16.85 -19.77 -6.86
CA ASP A 120 -17.69 -20.51 -5.92
C ASP A 120 -17.91 -19.73 -4.61
N GLU A 121 -16.88 -19.03 -4.11
CA GLU A 121 -17.00 -18.19 -2.92
C GLU A 121 -17.92 -16.99 -3.18
N VAL A 122 -17.79 -16.36 -4.34
CA VAL A 122 -18.68 -15.27 -4.78
C VAL A 122 -20.13 -15.75 -4.82
N THR A 123 -20.38 -16.91 -5.42
CA THR A 123 -21.73 -17.49 -5.52
C THR A 123 -22.30 -17.83 -4.14
N LYS A 124 -21.49 -18.45 -3.27
CA LYS A 124 -21.89 -18.75 -1.89
C LYS A 124 -22.29 -17.49 -1.13
N LEU A 125 -21.45 -16.45 -1.16
CA LEU A 125 -21.71 -15.20 -0.43
C LEU A 125 -22.98 -14.50 -0.95
N LYS A 126 -23.17 -14.46 -2.28
CA LYS A 126 -24.37 -13.87 -2.91
C LYS A 126 -25.67 -14.58 -2.53
N ASN A 127 -25.63 -15.88 -2.25
CA ASN A 127 -26.80 -16.67 -1.89
C ASN A 127 -27.20 -16.52 -0.41
N VAL A 128 -26.35 -15.93 0.44
CA VAL A 128 -26.69 -15.68 1.84
C VAL A 128 -27.63 -14.49 1.94
N LYS A 129 -28.84 -14.72 2.45
CA LYS A 129 -29.79 -13.65 2.77
C LYS A 129 -29.42 -13.01 4.09
N LEU A 130 -29.09 -11.72 4.06
CA LEU A 130 -28.85 -10.91 5.24
C LEU A 130 -30.14 -10.24 5.73
N ARG A 131 -30.21 -9.97 7.04
CA ARG A 131 -31.21 -9.06 7.61
C ARG A 131 -30.98 -7.65 7.06
N GLU A 132 -32.05 -6.87 6.90
CA GLU A 132 -31.95 -5.48 6.42
C GLU A 132 -31.12 -4.61 7.39
N ARG A 133 -31.30 -4.84 8.70
CA ARG A 133 -30.55 -4.16 9.76
C ARG A 133 -29.91 -5.16 10.72
N ILE A 134 -28.63 -4.96 11.02
CA ILE A 134 -27.86 -5.73 12.00
C ILE A 134 -27.40 -4.74 13.07
N VAL A 135 -28.15 -4.66 14.17
CA VAL A 135 -27.94 -3.65 15.23
C VAL A 135 -26.63 -3.91 15.97
N GLU A 136 -26.22 -5.17 16.05
CA GLU A 136 -25.00 -5.63 16.71
C GLU A 136 -23.74 -5.04 16.06
N LEU A 137 -23.77 -4.75 14.75
CA LEU A 137 -22.66 -4.10 14.02
C LEU A 137 -22.64 -2.57 14.18
N GLU A 138 -23.65 -1.97 14.80
CA GLU A 138 -23.76 -0.52 14.98
C GLU A 138 -23.14 -0.04 16.31
N THR A 139 -22.34 -0.88 16.98
CA THR A 139 -21.66 -0.55 18.25
C THR A 139 -20.18 -0.90 18.21
N PHE A 140 -19.33 -0.07 18.84
CA PHE A 140 -17.91 -0.36 19.00
C PHE A 140 -17.62 -1.62 19.83
N ASP A 141 -18.58 -2.12 20.62
CA ASP A 141 -18.43 -3.35 21.43
C ASP A 141 -18.37 -4.64 20.62
N PHE A 142 -18.78 -4.59 19.35
CA PHE A 142 -18.85 -5.78 18.53
C PHE A 142 -17.48 -6.46 18.42
N ASN A 143 -17.46 -7.76 18.73
CA ASN A 143 -16.27 -8.59 18.66
C ASN A 143 -16.20 -9.32 17.31
N GLY A 144 -15.48 -8.72 16.36
CA GLY A 144 -15.25 -9.29 15.03
C GLY A 144 -14.37 -10.55 15.02
N MET A 145 -13.61 -10.82 16.08
CA MET A 145 -12.71 -11.98 16.13
C MET A 145 -13.48 -13.31 16.11
N LYS A 146 -14.70 -13.32 16.66
CA LYS A 146 -15.57 -14.52 16.73
C LYS A 146 -16.27 -14.86 15.41
N LEU A 147 -16.22 -13.98 14.43
CA LEU A 147 -16.85 -14.22 13.14
C LEU A 147 -16.14 -15.33 12.37
N SER A 148 -16.89 -16.17 11.68
CA SER A 148 -16.33 -17.13 10.72
C SER A 148 -15.70 -16.44 9.51
N GLU A 149 -14.91 -17.20 8.77
CA GLU A 149 -14.28 -16.74 7.52
C GLU A 149 -15.29 -16.31 6.44
N LEU A 150 -16.53 -16.81 6.49
CA LEU A 150 -17.60 -16.41 5.58
C LEU A 150 -18.39 -15.19 6.09
N GLU A 151 -18.60 -15.07 7.40
CA GLU A 151 -19.35 -13.95 7.98
C GLU A 151 -18.61 -12.62 7.86
N LYS A 152 -17.28 -12.61 8.05
CA LYS A 152 -16.48 -11.38 7.91
C LYS A 152 -16.67 -10.69 6.55
N PRO A 153 -16.42 -11.33 5.39
CA PRO A 153 -16.62 -10.69 4.09
C PRO A 153 -18.11 -10.36 3.84
N LEU A 154 -19.04 -11.19 4.32
CA LEU A 154 -20.47 -10.91 4.22
C LEU A 154 -20.85 -9.61 4.96
N TYR A 155 -20.35 -9.41 6.18
CA TYR A 155 -20.59 -8.20 6.96
C TYR A 155 -19.81 -7.00 6.43
N ALA A 156 -18.64 -7.18 5.82
CA ALA A 156 -17.96 -6.10 5.11
C ALA A 156 -18.75 -5.60 3.89
N VAL A 157 -19.37 -6.51 3.12
CA VAL A 157 -20.30 -6.14 2.04
C VAL A 157 -21.53 -5.43 2.61
N TYR A 158 -22.09 -5.93 3.72
CA TYR A 158 -23.22 -5.28 4.41
C TYR A 158 -22.89 -3.85 4.85
N MET A 159 -21.76 -3.65 5.54
CA MET A 159 -21.32 -2.35 6.02
C MET A 159 -21.15 -1.36 4.87
N PHE A 160 -20.51 -1.78 3.77
CA PHE A 160 -20.38 -0.95 2.57
C PHE A 160 -21.75 -0.56 1.98
N LYS A 161 -22.65 -1.53 1.80
CA LYS A 161 -24.01 -1.25 1.30
C LYS A 161 -24.78 -0.31 2.21
N SER A 162 -24.68 -0.53 3.51
CA SER A 162 -25.38 0.24 4.54
C SER A 162 -24.90 1.70 4.64
N LEU A 163 -23.67 1.99 4.20
CA LEU A 163 -23.13 3.34 4.08
C LEU A 163 -23.42 4.00 2.74
N PHE A 164 -23.25 3.27 1.63
CA PHE A 164 -23.12 3.88 0.30
C PHE A 164 -24.24 3.55 -0.69
N ASN A 165 -25.17 2.65 -0.36
CA ASN A 165 -26.31 2.38 -1.24
C ASN A 165 -27.18 3.65 -1.40
N GLY A 166 -27.40 4.06 -2.65
CA GLY A 166 -28.09 5.31 -2.98
C GLY A 166 -27.24 6.59 -2.84
N VAL A 167 -26.00 6.49 -2.33
CA VAL A 167 -25.06 7.62 -2.20
C VAL A 167 -24.04 7.60 -3.34
N ILE A 168 -23.48 6.43 -3.64
CA ILE A 168 -22.54 6.22 -4.75
C ILE A 168 -23.08 5.07 -5.60
N ARG A 169 -22.96 5.20 -6.92
CA ARG A 169 -23.23 4.10 -7.84
C ARG A 169 -22.07 3.11 -7.78
N TYR A 170 -22.36 1.83 -7.61
CA TYR A 170 -21.41 0.73 -7.71
C TYR A 170 -22.15 -0.54 -8.16
N ASP A 171 -21.38 -1.51 -8.66
CA ASP A 171 -21.90 -2.82 -9.03
C ASP A 171 -21.80 -3.78 -7.85
N TYR A 172 -22.89 -4.50 -7.54
CA TYR A 172 -22.92 -5.40 -6.40
C TYR A 172 -21.98 -6.60 -6.56
N ASP A 173 -21.84 -7.12 -7.78
CA ASP A 173 -20.94 -8.24 -8.04
C ASP A 173 -19.49 -7.78 -7.91
N ASP A 174 -19.18 -6.56 -8.37
CA ASP A 174 -17.85 -6.00 -8.21
C ASP A 174 -17.50 -5.75 -6.73
N LEU A 175 -18.47 -5.31 -5.92
CA LEU A 175 -18.28 -5.18 -4.47
C LEU A 175 -17.99 -6.51 -3.81
N VAL A 176 -18.74 -7.57 -4.14
CA VAL A 176 -18.51 -8.91 -3.57
C VAL A 176 -17.13 -9.43 -3.96
N ARG A 177 -16.74 -9.31 -5.24
CA ARG A 177 -15.41 -9.71 -5.71
C ARG A 177 -14.31 -8.89 -5.04
N PHE A 178 -14.47 -7.58 -4.97
CA PHE A 178 -13.55 -6.68 -4.28
C PHE A 178 -13.28 -7.11 -2.84
N VAL A 179 -14.33 -7.27 -2.03
CA VAL A 179 -14.18 -7.65 -0.61
C VAL A 179 -13.54 -9.02 -0.44
N LEU A 180 -13.94 -10.02 -1.25
CA LEU A 180 -13.37 -11.36 -1.17
C LEU A 180 -11.90 -11.39 -1.61
N THR A 181 -11.53 -10.62 -2.64
CA THR A 181 -10.16 -10.50 -3.11
C THR A 181 -9.30 -9.73 -2.10
N VAL A 182 -9.80 -8.63 -1.51
CA VAL A 182 -9.13 -7.93 -0.40
C VAL A 182 -8.83 -8.91 0.73
N ARG A 183 -9.83 -9.64 1.24
CA ARG A 183 -9.63 -10.68 2.26
C ARG A 183 -8.52 -11.66 1.89
N LYS A 184 -8.55 -12.18 0.65
CA LYS A 184 -7.60 -13.18 0.18
C LYS A 184 -6.15 -12.66 0.10
N ASN A 185 -5.97 -11.35 -0.05
CA ASN A 185 -4.67 -10.69 -0.12
C ASN A 185 -4.13 -10.23 1.24
N TYR A 186 -4.89 -10.42 2.33
CA TYR A 186 -4.31 -10.39 3.68
C TYR A 186 -3.53 -11.68 3.94
N ARG A 187 -2.32 -11.55 4.51
CA ARG A 187 -1.49 -12.71 4.87
C ARG A 187 -1.98 -13.35 6.16
N ARG A 188 -1.59 -14.60 6.33
CA ARG A 188 -1.74 -15.34 7.60
C ARG A 188 -0.57 -14.99 8.52
N VAL A 189 -0.65 -13.82 9.13
CA VAL A 189 0.23 -13.38 10.22
C VAL A 189 -0.58 -13.31 11.52
N ALA A 190 0.10 -13.22 12.67
CA ALA A 190 -0.56 -13.27 13.97
C ALA A 190 -1.61 -12.16 14.12
N TYR A 191 -1.25 -10.90 13.92
CA TYR A 191 -2.14 -9.75 14.16
C TYR A 191 -2.60 -9.04 12.88
N HIS A 192 -1.68 -8.59 12.02
CA HIS A 192 -1.99 -7.77 10.84
C HIS A 192 -2.55 -8.61 9.68
N ASN A 193 -3.66 -9.29 9.96
CA ASN A 193 -4.39 -10.18 9.05
C ASN A 193 -5.80 -9.62 8.75
N TRP A 194 -6.60 -10.38 8.02
CA TRP A 194 -7.95 -9.96 7.63
C TRP A 194 -8.85 -9.56 8.81
N ALA A 195 -8.71 -10.21 9.98
CA ALA A 195 -9.53 -9.90 11.15
C ALA A 195 -9.23 -8.50 11.72
N HIS A 196 -7.96 -8.07 11.66
CA HIS A 196 -7.57 -6.70 12.00
C HIS A 196 -8.14 -5.70 10.99
N GLY A 197 -7.87 -5.86 9.70
CA GLY A 197 -8.40 -4.96 8.66
C GLY A 197 -9.94 -4.85 8.69
N TRP A 198 -10.64 -5.95 8.98
CA TRP A 198 -12.09 -5.96 9.20
C TRP A 198 -12.50 -5.16 10.44
N SER A 199 -11.79 -5.34 11.57
CA SER A 199 -12.06 -4.63 12.84
C SER A 199 -11.91 -3.12 12.69
N VAL A 200 -10.89 -2.68 11.93
CA VAL A 200 -10.64 -1.27 11.60
C VAL A 200 -11.75 -0.72 10.71
N ALA A 201 -12.14 -1.44 9.65
CA ALA A 201 -13.25 -1.05 8.77
C ALA A 201 -14.59 -0.98 9.51
N HIS A 202 -14.83 -1.90 10.45
CA HIS A 202 -16.00 -1.88 11.32
C HIS A 202 -16.01 -0.66 12.25
N ALA A 203 -14.88 -0.28 12.84
CA ALA A 203 -14.77 0.94 13.64
C ALA A 203 -15.17 2.18 12.82
N MET A 204 -14.65 2.28 11.60
CA MET A 204 -14.99 3.34 10.68
C MET A 204 -16.49 3.31 10.29
N PHE A 205 -17.05 2.12 10.07
CA PHE A 205 -18.49 1.96 9.80
C PHE A 205 -19.36 2.52 10.93
N VAL A 206 -19.09 2.12 12.18
CA VAL A 206 -19.84 2.59 13.35
C VAL A 206 -19.75 4.12 13.45
N LEU A 207 -18.56 4.68 13.24
CA LEU A 207 -18.36 6.11 13.30
C LEU A 207 -19.13 6.85 12.18
N LEU A 208 -19.00 6.41 10.93
CA LEU A 208 -19.69 7.01 9.77
C LEU A 208 -21.23 6.88 9.87
N LYS A 209 -21.73 5.88 10.61
CA LYS A 209 -23.16 5.77 10.94
C LYS A 209 -23.57 6.77 12.01
N ALA A 210 -22.74 6.96 13.03
CA ALA A 210 -23.04 7.81 14.18
C ALA A 210 -22.92 9.31 13.84
N THR A 211 -21.89 9.70 13.08
CA THR A 211 -21.62 11.10 12.78
C THR A 211 -22.38 11.60 11.56
N THR A 212 -22.71 12.90 11.57
CA THR A 212 -23.29 13.60 10.41
C THR A 212 -22.25 14.41 9.63
N ILE A 213 -20.99 14.42 10.08
CA ILE A 213 -19.90 15.21 9.49
C ILE A 213 -19.63 14.77 8.05
N PHE A 214 -19.57 13.45 7.83
CA PHE A 214 -19.27 12.85 6.52
C PHE A 214 -20.52 12.43 5.74
N ALA A 215 -21.72 12.76 6.21
CA ALA A 215 -22.98 12.38 5.58
C ALA A 215 -23.41 13.38 4.48
N PRO A 216 -24.11 12.92 3.42
CA PRO A 216 -24.81 13.81 2.48
C PRO A 216 -25.87 14.66 3.20
N LYS A 217 -26.20 15.84 2.66
CA LYS A 217 -27.11 16.83 3.26
C LYS A 217 -28.51 16.25 3.51
N GLU A 218 -29.03 15.46 2.58
CA GLU A 218 -30.37 14.86 2.63
C GLU A 218 -30.50 13.76 3.71
N ALA A 219 -29.42 12.99 3.94
CA ALA A 219 -29.39 11.97 4.99
C ALA A 219 -29.26 12.57 6.40
N ARG A 220 -28.70 13.79 6.50
CA ARG A 220 -28.53 14.51 7.77
C ARG A 220 -29.87 14.91 8.38
N ASP A 221 -30.83 15.41 7.60
CA ASP A 221 -32.12 15.86 8.17
C ASP A 221 -32.96 14.69 8.70
N SER A 222 -32.90 13.52 8.06
CA SER A 222 -33.55 12.30 8.57
C SER A 222 -32.84 11.71 9.80
N ARG A 223 -31.49 11.71 9.82
CA ARG A 223 -30.72 11.17 10.94
C ARG A 223 -30.70 12.10 12.15
N LEU A 224 -30.62 13.41 11.96
CA LEU A 224 -30.69 14.41 13.03
C LEU A 224 -32.06 14.36 13.71
N ASN A 225 -33.16 14.23 12.95
CA ASN A 225 -34.50 14.03 13.51
C ASN A 225 -34.62 12.71 14.30
N ASN A 226 -33.98 11.63 13.85
CA ASN A 226 -33.96 10.36 14.59
C ASN A 226 -33.05 10.39 15.82
N LEU A 227 -31.92 11.11 15.77
CA LEU A 227 -31.00 11.28 16.90
C LEU A 227 -31.64 12.15 17.99
N LEU A 228 -32.27 13.27 17.60
CA LEU A 228 -33.03 14.14 18.50
C LEU A 228 -34.21 13.39 19.14
N ARG A 229 -34.92 12.53 18.37
CA ARG A 229 -35.97 11.66 18.91
C ARG A 229 -35.44 10.60 19.88
N ARG A 230 -34.27 10.02 19.62
CA ARG A 230 -33.63 9.05 20.53
C ARG A 230 -33.17 9.71 21.83
N CYS A 231 -32.55 10.88 21.76
CA CYS A 231 -32.19 11.67 22.95
C CYS A 231 -33.44 12.08 23.76
N ALA A 232 -34.54 12.45 23.10
CA ALA A 232 -35.80 12.78 23.76
C ALA A 232 -36.46 11.58 24.48
N LEU A 233 -36.18 10.34 24.05
CA LEU A 233 -36.75 9.12 24.63
C LEU A 233 -35.91 8.52 25.77
N GLN A 234 -34.61 8.81 25.84
CA GLN A 234 -33.69 8.18 26.81
C GLN A 234 -33.47 8.99 28.10
N THR A 235 -33.70 10.31 28.08
CA THR A 235 -33.44 11.17 29.25
C THR A 235 -34.66 12.02 29.57
N GLY A 236 -35.52 11.54 30.47
CA GLY A 236 -36.58 12.34 31.10
C GLY A 236 -36.07 13.43 32.05
N VAL A 237 -34.87 13.97 31.81
CA VAL A 237 -34.25 15.05 32.59
C VAL A 237 -33.45 15.94 31.63
N LEU A 238 -33.92 17.17 31.48
CA LEU A 238 -33.20 18.27 30.86
C LEU A 238 -31.99 18.64 31.73
N GLN A 239 -30.76 18.40 31.26
CA GLN A 239 -29.69 19.42 31.22
C GLN A 239 -28.65 19.06 30.13
N PRO A 240 -28.30 19.98 29.23
CA PRO A 240 -27.24 19.76 28.25
C PRO A 240 -25.88 19.81 28.96
N MET A 241 -25.20 18.67 29.07
CA MET A 241 -23.78 18.64 29.42
C MET A 241 -22.98 19.27 28.28
N GLY A 242 -22.56 20.52 28.50
CA GLY A 242 -21.45 21.20 27.81
C GLY A 242 -21.41 21.05 26.30
N THR A 243 -22.34 21.69 25.59
CA THR A 243 -22.20 21.89 24.15
C THR A 243 -20.96 22.72 23.86
N TYR A 244 -19.95 22.11 23.24
CA TYR A 244 -18.92 22.85 22.52
C TYR A 244 -19.64 23.65 21.43
N LYS A 245 -19.76 24.96 21.61
CA LYS A 245 -20.30 25.90 20.62
C LYS A 245 -19.29 26.10 19.45
N GLY A 246 -18.89 25.01 18.81
CA GLY A 246 -18.27 25.06 17.49
C GLY A 246 -19.39 25.20 16.46
N ASN A 247 -19.52 26.39 15.88
CA ASN A 247 -20.52 26.83 14.89
C ASN A 247 -21.30 25.71 14.16
N GLU A 248 -22.50 25.37 14.67
CA GLU A 248 -23.47 24.50 13.97
C GLU A 248 -23.79 25.00 12.56
N SER A 249 -23.66 26.31 12.29
CA SER A 249 -23.83 26.88 10.95
C SER A 249 -22.74 26.48 9.97
N GLN A 250 -21.47 26.35 10.41
CA GLN A 250 -20.35 25.95 9.54
C GLN A 250 -20.47 24.50 9.08
N ILE A 251 -20.92 23.60 9.98
CA ILE A 251 -21.17 22.18 9.65
C ILE A 251 -22.34 22.07 8.66
N ARG A 252 -23.38 22.90 8.80
CA ARG A 252 -24.55 22.94 7.91
C ARG A 252 -24.21 23.40 6.48
N ASP A 253 -23.34 24.39 6.32
CA ASP A 253 -22.97 24.93 5.00
C ASP A 253 -21.87 24.11 4.27
N PHE A 254 -21.10 23.28 5.00
CA PHE A 254 -20.03 22.43 4.47
C PHE A 254 -20.50 21.23 3.63
N ALA A 255 -21.73 20.77 3.82
CA ALA A 255 -22.27 19.59 3.17
C ALA A 255 -22.73 19.84 1.72
N SER A 256 -21.83 20.28 0.84
CA SER A 256 -22.06 20.13 -0.60
C SER A 256 -21.96 18.64 -0.93
N ASP A 257 -23.07 18.04 -1.36
CA ASP A 257 -23.39 16.60 -1.32
C ASP A 257 -22.35 15.61 -1.89
N ALA A 258 -21.46 16.06 -2.77
CA ALA A 258 -20.46 15.21 -3.41
C ALA A 258 -19.17 15.03 -2.58
N LEU A 259 -18.66 16.09 -1.95
CA LEU A 259 -17.30 16.06 -1.37
C LEU A 259 -17.21 15.18 -0.10
N CYS A 260 -18.24 15.22 0.75
CA CYS A 260 -18.30 14.41 1.98
C CYS A 260 -18.46 12.92 1.70
N SER A 261 -19.22 12.56 0.68
CA SER A 261 -19.49 11.17 0.28
C SER A 261 -18.22 10.46 -0.19
N PHE A 262 -17.35 11.15 -0.95
CA PHE A 262 -16.06 10.61 -1.39
C PHE A 262 -15.07 10.43 -0.24
N GLN A 263 -15.10 11.32 0.76
CA GLN A 263 -14.26 11.21 1.95
C GLN A 263 -14.66 10.00 2.80
N ALA A 264 -15.97 9.81 3.02
CA ALA A 264 -16.49 8.63 3.72
C ALA A 264 -16.12 7.32 3.00
N LEU A 265 -16.27 7.30 1.67
CA LEU A 265 -15.88 6.17 0.83
C LEU A 265 -14.38 5.88 0.97
N ALA A 266 -13.55 6.91 0.82
CA ALA A 266 -12.10 6.76 0.90
C ALA A 266 -11.64 6.28 2.27
N LEU A 267 -12.21 6.81 3.36
CA LEU A 267 -11.93 6.36 4.72
C LEU A 267 -12.28 4.88 4.91
N TYR A 268 -13.49 4.45 4.52
CA TYR A 268 -13.90 3.06 4.66
C TYR A 268 -13.04 2.10 3.80
N VAL A 269 -12.79 2.47 2.54
CA VAL A 269 -11.95 1.67 1.63
C VAL A 269 -10.50 1.63 2.11
N ALA A 270 -9.97 2.73 2.66
CA ALA A 270 -8.65 2.74 3.25
C ALA A 270 -8.58 1.80 4.47
N CYS A 271 -9.54 1.88 5.39
CA CYS A 271 -9.56 1.01 6.59
C CYS A 271 -9.51 -0.48 6.25
N ILE A 272 -10.31 -0.93 5.27
CA ILE A 272 -10.36 -2.36 4.91
C ILE A 272 -9.13 -2.83 4.14
N CYS A 273 -8.33 -1.91 3.59
CA CYS A 273 -7.19 -2.21 2.72
C CYS A 273 -5.82 -1.79 3.29
N HIS A 274 -5.77 -1.07 4.41
CA HIS A 274 -4.54 -0.39 4.87
C HIS A 274 -3.37 -1.32 5.17
N ASP A 275 -3.63 -2.62 5.41
CA ASP A 275 -2.63 -3.65 5.75
C ASP A 275 -2.56 -4.79 4.72
N LEU A 276 -3.02 -4.57 3.49
CA LEU A 276 -2.97 -5.58 2.42
C LEU A 276 -1.55 -6.11 2.18
N ASP A 277 -1.35 -7.43 2.18
CA ASP A 277 -0.03 -8.07 2.04
C ASP A 277 0.96 -7.73 3.19
N HIS A 278 0.48 -7.33 4.39
CA HIS A 278 1.35 -7.11 5.56
C HIS A 278 2.11 -8.38 5.95
N ARG A 279 3.41 -8.24 6.27
CA ARG A 279 4.36 -9.36 6.39
C ARG A 279 4.74 -9.70 7.84
N GLY A 280 4.07 -9.10 8.81
CA GLY A 280 4.36 -9.26 10.23
C GLY A 280 5.72 -8.66 10.64
N LYS A 281 6.18 -7.66 9.89
CA LYS A 281 7.44 -6.94 10.15
C LYS A 281 7.24 -5.45 9.87
N ASN A 282 7.75 -4.61 10.76
CA ASN A 282 7.58 -3.16 10.65
C ASN A 282 8.52 -2.50 9.62
N ASN A 283 8.29 -1.22 9.34
CA ASN A 283 9.10 -0.41 8.41
C ASN A 283 10.59 -0.36 8.79
N ALA A 284 10.93 -0.37 10.09
CA ALA A 284 12.32 -0.38 10.55
C ALA A 284 13.04 -1.67 10.16
N TYR A 285 12.38 -2.83 10.31
CA TYR A 285 12.90 -4.12 9.87
C TYR A 285 13.12 -4.15 8.36
N MET A 286 12.15 -3.67 7.56
CA MET A 286 12.24 -3.66 6.10
C MET A 286 13.48 -2.91 5.59
N LYS A 287 13.80 -1.76 6.20
CA LYS A 287 15.00 -0.95 5.90
C LYS A 287 16.27 -1.66 6.37
N THR A 288 16.25 -2.14 7.60
CA THR A 288 17.38 -2.77 8.27
C THR A 288 17.85 -4.05 7.55
N MET A 289 16.93 -4.79 6.95
CA MET A 289 17.21 -5.99 6.16
C MET A 289 17.37 -5.72 4.66
N SER A 290 17.39 -4.45 4.23
CA SER A 290 17.57 -4.06 2.82
C SER A 290 16.64 -4.81 1.86
N THR A 291 15.37 -4.95 2.26
CA THR A 291 14.37 -5.66 1.46
C THR A 291 14.12 -4.92 0.13
N PRO A 292 13.68 -5.62 -0.94
CA PRO A 292 13.36 -4.97 -2.20
C PRO A 292 12.32 -3.84 -2.08
N LEU A 293 11.35 -3.96 -1.15
CA LEU A 293 10.37 -2.89 -0.89
C LEU A 293 11.03 -1.63 -0.35
N ALA A 294 12.00 -1.76 0.57
CA ALA A 294 12.75 -0.63 1.11
C ALA A 294 13.68 0.03 0.07
N ALA A 295 14.00 -0.66 -1.03
CA ALA A 295 14.71 -0.06 -2.16
C ALA A 295 13.79 0.76 -3.08
N VAL A 296 12.48 0.45 -3.10
CA VAL A 296 11.48 1.15 -3.92
C VAL A 296 10.93 2.40 -3.22
N TYR A 297 10.74 2.35 -1.89
CA TYR A 297 10.20 3.45 -1.11
C TYR A 297 11.17 3.88 0.00
N SER A 298 11.35 5.19 0.18
CA SER A 298 12.21 5.77 1.23
C SER A 298 11.48 5.98 2.57
N THR A 299 10.17 6.25 2.52
CA THR A 299 9.29 6.55 3.66
C THR A 299 8.06 5.65 3.59
N SER A 300 7.47 5.31 4.75
CA SER A 300 6.21 4.56 4.88
C SER A 300 6.13 3.39 3.89
N VAL A 301 7.16 2.53 3.95
CA VAL A 301 7.47 1.54 2.91
C VAL A 301 6.31 0.57 2.72
N MET A 302 5.77 0.08 3.83
CA MET A 302 4.65 -0.86 3.83
C MET A 302 3.34 -0.17 3.44
N GLU A 303 3.08 1.05 3.91
CA GLU A 303 1.85 1.78 3.60
C GLU A 303 1.75 2.15 2.11
N HIS A 304 2.87 2.50 1.47
CA HIS A 304 2.93 2.64 0.01
C HIS A 304 2.63 1.34 -0.72
N HIS A 305 3.13 0.22 -0.21
CA HIS A 305 2.86 -1.11 -0.75
C HIS A 305 1.37 -1.48 -0.59
N HIS A 306 0.77 -1.25 0.57
CA HIS A 306 -0.66 -1.49 0.84
C HIS A 306 -1.56 -0.69 -0.10
N PHE A 307 -1.25 0.59 -0.33
CA PHE A 307 -1.96 1.40 -1.32
C PHE A 307 -1.84 0.83 -2.74
N ASN A 308 -0.64 0.40 -3.15
CA ASN A 308 -0.44 -0.18 -4.49
C ASN A 308 -1.14 -1.54 -4.66
N GLN A 309 -1.21 -2.36 -3.62
CA GLN A 309 -2.06 -3.56 -3.61
C GLN A 309 -3.54 -3.20 -3.79
N THR A 310 -4.01 -2.16 -3.09
CA THR A 310 -5.39 -1.65 -3.22
C THR A 310 -5.70 -1.24 -4.66
N VAL A 311 -4.82 -0.45 -5.28
CA VAL A 311 -4.97 0.00 -6.69
C VAL A 311 -4.95 -1.20 -7.64
N THR A 312 -4.07 -2.17 -7.40
CA THR A 312 -3.99 -3.39 -8.22
C THR A 312 -5.31 -4.16 -8.21
N ILE A 313 -5.92 -4.35 -7.03
CA ILE A 313 -7.23 -5.01 -6.91
C ILE A 313 -8.32 -4.19 -7.61
N LEU A 314 -8.34 -2.86 -7.43
CA LEU A 314 -9.32 -2.00 -8.10
C LEU A 314 -9.18 -1.97 -9.63
N GLN A 315 -8.00 -2.28 -10.17
CA GLN A 315 -7.76 -2.35 -11.61
C GLN A 315 -8.08 -3.72 -12.21
N GLN A 316 -8.37 -4.74 -11.39
CA GLN A 316 -8.79 -6.04 -11.89
C GLN A 316 -10.21 -6.01 -12.45
N ASP A 317 -10.42 -6.75 -13.53
CA ASP A 317 -11.73 -6.87 -14.18
C ASP A 317 -12.78 -7.39 -13.18
N GLY A 318 -13.91 -6.67 -13.10
CA GLY A 318 -15.01 -7.00 -12.20
C GLY A 318 -14.73 -6.80 -10.71
N HIS A 319 -13.73 -6.01 -10.33
CA HIS A 319 -13.42 -5.66 -8.93
C HIS A 319 -13.51 -4.16 -8.65
N ASN A 320 -13.63 -3.33 -9.69
CA ASN A 320 -13.59 -1.88 -9.56
C ASN A 320 -14.92 -1.31 -9.04
N ILE A 321 -15.04 -1.21 -7.71
CA ILE A 321 -16.19 -0.59 -7.04
C ILE A 321 -16.33 0.92 -7.32
N LEU A 322 -15.32 1.54 -7.93
CA LEU A 322 -15.28 2.96 -8.28
C LEU A 322 -15.49 3.19 -9.79
N LYS A 323 -15.81 2.17 -10.58
CA LYS A 323 -15.85 2.24 -12.06
C LYS A 323 -16.85 3.24 -12.65
N SER A 324 -17.90 3.57 -11.90
CA SER A 324 -18.93 4.53 -12.35
C SER A 324 -18.60 5.98 -12.04
N LEU A 325 -17.47 6.25 -11.38
CA LEU A 325 -16.99 7.61 -11.15
C LEU A 325 -16.40 8.19 -12.44
N SER A 326 -16.53 9.50 -12.63
CA SER A 326 -15.80 10.22 -13.68
C SER A 326 -14.28 10.14 -13.44
N SER A 327 -13.47 10.44 -14.46
CA SER A 327 -12.00 10.38 -14.34
C SER A 327 -11.47 11.26 -13.19
N ASP A 328 -12.03 12.45 -13.00
CA ASP A 328 -11.60 13.38 -11.96
C ASP A 328 -12.05 12.93 -10.57
N GLU A 329 -13.26 12.38 -10.44
CA GLU A 329 -13.75 11.80 -9.18
C GLU A 329 -12.93 10.57 -8.78
N TYR A 330 -12.61 9.70 -9.75
CA TYR A 330 -11.79 8.51 -9.54
C TYR A 330 -10.39 8.89 -9.05
N LYS A 331 -9.75 9.88 -9.69
CA LYS A 331 -8.44 10.41 -9.24
C LYS A 331 -8.51 10.99 -7.83
N ARG A 332 -9.56 11.76 -7.52
CA ARG A 332 -9.77 12.31 -6.16
C ARG A 332 -9.98 11.21 -5.12
N ALA A 333 -10.80 10.21 -5.42
CA ALA A 333 -11.03 9.07 -4.52
C ALA A 333 -9.73 8.30 -4.25
N LEU A 334 -8.94 7.99 -5.28
CA LEU A 334 -7.63 7.34 -5.10
C LEU A 334 -6.64 8.21 -4.31
N SER A 335 -6.63 9.52 -4.53
CA SER A 335 -5.79 10.44 -3.75
C SER A 335 -6.16 10.42 -2.26
N LEU A 336 -7.46 10.44 -1.94
CA LEU A 336 -7.94 10.35 -0.57
C LEU A 336 -7.64 8.99 0.07
N ILE A 337 -7.83 7.88 -0.66
CA ILE A 337 -7.48 6.53 -0.19
C ILE A 337 -5.98 6.47 0.11
N LYS A 338 -5.14 7.00 -0.78
CA LYS A 338 -3.68 7.07 -0.57
C LYS A 338 -3.33 7.85 0.69
N HIS A 339 -3.91 9.03 0.87
CA HIS A 339 -3.71 9.85 2.06
C HIS A 339 -4.06 9.09 3.33
N CYS A 340 -5.22 8.42 3.34
CA CYS A 340 -5.71 7.67 4.50
C CYS A 340 -4.85 6.44 4.83
N ILE A 341 -4.42 5.68 3.81
CA ILE A 341 -3.54 4.51 4.03
C ILE A 341 -2.15 4.95 4.49
N LEU A 342 -1.55 6.00 3.89
CA LEU A 342 -0.25 6.48 4.36
C LEU A 342 -0.30 7.00 5.79
N ALA A 343 -1.43 7.59 6.20
CA ALA A 343 -1.61 8.10 7.56
C ALA A 343 -1.67 7.01 8.65
N THR A 344 -1.75 5.73 8.30
CA THR A 344 -1.64 4.64 9.29
C THR A 344 -0.18 4.40 9.73
N ASP A 345 0.81 4.97 9.03
CA ASP A 345 2.19 5.01 9.54
C ASP A 345 2.25 5.86 10.82
N LEU A 346 2.50 5.20 11.94
CA LEU A 346 2.57 5.84 13.25
C LEU A 346 3.65 6.93 13.35
N ALA A 347 4.67 6.91 12.48
CA ALA A 347 5.64 8.01 12.40
C ALA A 347 4.99 9.34 11.94
N LEU A 348 3.95 9.26 11.09
CA LEU A 348 3.19 10.42 10.61
C LEU A 348 2.11 10.88 11.60
N PHE A 349 1.70 10.01 12.53
CA PHE A 349 0.72 10.37 13.55
C PHE A 349 1.19 11.56 14.41
N PHE A 350 2.43 11.55 14.89
CA PHE A 350 2.94 12.60 15.78
C PHE A 350 2.88 14.02 15.17
N PRO A 351 3.44 14.30 13.97
CA PRO A 351 3.33 15.61 13.36
C PRO A 351 1.88 15.99 13.01
N ASN A 352 1.06 15.05 12.52
CA ASN A 352 -0.35 15.30 12.20
C ASN A 352 -1.16 15.65 13.46
N LYS A 353 -0.96 14.91 14.54
CA LYS A 353 -1.60 15.17 15.85
C LYS A 353 -1.17 16.52 16.39
N ALA A 354 0.12 16.87 16.31
CA ALA A 354 0.64 18.15 16.80
C ALA A 354 0.02 19.33 16.04
N ALA A 355 0.00 19.26 14.70
CA ALA A 355 -0.61 20.28 13.86
C ALA A 355 -2.11 20.46 14.15
N LEU A 356 -2.86 19.36 14.20
CA LEU A 356 -4.28 19.41 14.52
C LEU A 356 -4.53 19.93 15.95
N SER A 357 -3.72 19.51 16.92
CA SER A 357 -3.83 19.98 18.30
C SER A 357 -3.64 21.50 18.39
N ALA A 358 -2.67 22.07 17.67
CA ALA A 358 -2.45 23.51 17.63
C ALA A 358 -3.68 24.27 17.10
N ILE A 359 -4.21 23.84 15.95
CA ILE A 359 -5.39 24.43 15.31
C ILE A 359 -6.61 24.38 16.24
N VAL A 360 -6.84 23.24 16.90
CA VAL A 360 -7.99 23.04 17.80
C VAL A 360 -7.81 23.85 19.11
N ASN A 361 -6.60 23.94 19.65
CA ASN A 361 -6.31 24.73 20.86
C ASN A 361 -6.47 26.23 20.62
N GLU A 362 -6.10 26.72 19.43
CA GLU A 362 -6.28 28.11 19.02
C GLU A 362 -7.74 28.43 18.62
N LYS A 363 -8.64 27.44 18.65
CA LYS A 363 -10.03 27.55 18.18
C LYS A 363 -10.15 28.01 16.72
N ALA A 364 -9.14 27.71 15.91
CA ALA A 364 -9.06 28.07 14.50
C ALA A 364 -9.54 26.96 13.55
N PHE A 365 -10.00 25.84 14.10
CA PHE A 365 -10.46 24.70 13.31
C PHE A 365 -11.67 25.05 12.41
N ASP A 366 -11.62 24.60 11.17
CA ASP A 366 -12.63 24.88 10.15
C ASP A 366 -12.78 23.67 9.22
N TRP A 367 -13.99 23.15 9.10
CA TRP A 367 -14.32 22.04 8.21
C TRP A 367 -14.25 22.44 6.73
N GLN A 368 -14.35 23.71 6.36
CA GLN A 368 -14.20 24.15 4.96
C GLN A 368 -12.75 24.10 4.48
N ASN A 369 -11.79 24.16 5.40
CA ASN A 369 -10.38 24.09 5.08
C ASN A 369 -9.95 22.64 4.77
N ASN A 370 -9.41 22.44 3.56
CA ASN A 370 -8.96 21.13 3.08
C ASN A 370 -7.87 20.51 3.96
N GLU A 371 -6.93 21.31 4.46
CA GLU A 371 -5.80 20.86 5.28
C GLU A 371 -6.26 20.41 6.66
N HIS A 372 -7.16 21.18 7.28
CA HIS A 372 -7.77 20.82 8.56
C HIS A 372 -8.47 19.47 8.47
N ARG A 373 -9.24 19.25 7.39
CA ARG A 373 -9.89 17.95 7.15
C ARG A 373 -8.91 16.81 6.91
N ALA A 374 -7.87 17.06 6.13
CA ALA A 374 -6.84 16.04 5.87
C ALA A 374 -6.15 15.61 7.17
N LEU A 375 -5.88 16.54 8.08
CA LEU A 375 -5.35 16.25 9.41
C LEU A 375 -6.32 15.41 10.25
N VAL A 376 -7.62 15.75 10.26
CA VAL A 376 -8.63 14.95 10.97
C VAL A 376 -8.74 13.55 10.38
N GLN A 377 -8.74 13.41 9.05
CA GLN A 377 -8.75 12.11 8.40
C GLN A 377 -7.53 11.26 8.77
N ALA A 378 -6.34 11.88 8.83
CA ALA A 378 -5.12 11.18 9.20
C ALA A 378 -5.18 10.68 10.65
N VAL A 379 -5.52 11.55 11.61
CA VAL A 379 -5.63 11.17 13.02
C VAL A 379 -6.78 10.18 13.23
N LEU A 380 -7.88 10.32 12.50
CA LEU A 380 -9.01 9.40 12.57
C LEU A 380 -8.66 8.01 12.06
N MET A 381 -7.93 7.91 10.95
CA MET A 381 -7.42 6.64 10.44
C MET A 381 -6.57 5.92 11.49
N THR A 382 -5.64 6.64 12.14
CA THR A 382 -4.88 6.09 13.27
C THR A 382 -5.80 5.66 14.42
N GLY A 383 -6.80 6.46 14.78
CA GLY A 383 -7.76 6.11 15.83
C GLY A 383 -8.56 4.83 15.54
N CYS A 384 -8.92 4.59 14.27
CA CYS A 384 -9.58 3.36 13.84
C CYS A 384 -8.62 2.17 13.79
N ASP A 385 -7.37 2.38 13.37
CA ASP A 385 -6.33 1.34 13.39
C ASP A 385 -6.03 0.86 14.83
N LEU A 386 -6.04 1.79 15.77
CA LEU A 386 -5.86 1.54 17.20
C LEU A 386 -7.11 1.01 17.92
N ILE A 387 -8.19 0.64 17.20
CA ILE A 387 -9.50 0.32 17.82
C ILE A 387 -9.44 -0.77 18.88
N ALA A 388 -8.48 -1.70 18.80
CA ALA A 388 -8.26 -2.73 19.83
C ALA A 388 -8.14 -2.13 21.24
N SER A 389 -7.53 -0.96 21.37
CA SER A 389 -7.37 -0.24 22.66
C SER A 389 -8.68 0.26 23.26
N ALA A 390 -9.74 0.40 22.47
CA ALA A 390 -11.07 0.83 22.89
C ALA A 390 -12.13 -0.29 22.85
N LYS A 391 -11.71 -1.55 22.65
CA LYS A 391 -12.60 -2.72 22.76
C LYS A 391 -12.84 -3.12 24.23
N PRO A 392 -13.91 -3.88 24.53
CA PRO A 392 -14.11 -4.43 25.87
C PRO A 392 -12.88 -5.19 26.37
N TRP A 393 -12.59 -5.10 27.67
CA TRP A 393 -11.38 -5.65 28.31
C TRP A 393 -11.02 -7.08 27.90
N ALA A 394 -12.01 -7.99 27.88
CA ALA A 394 -11.79 -9.38 27.48
C ALA A 394 -11.28 -9.50 26.02
N VAL A 395 -11.79 -8.67 25.12
CA VAL A 395 -11.37 -8.65 23.71
C VAL A 395 -10.01 -7.98 23.57
N GLN A 396 -9.80 -6.86 24.26
CA GLN A 396 -8.53 -6.15 24.22
C GLN A 396 -7.38 -7.03 24.70
N THR A 397 -7.52 -7.70 25.84
CA THR A 397 -6.46 -8.53 26.43
C THR A 397 -6.09 -9.72 25.55
N GLU A 398 -7.06 -10.37 24.90
CA GLU A 398 -6.80 -11.39 23.87
C GLU A 398 -6.07 -10.81 22.66
N THR A 399 -6.51 -9.64 22.20
CA THR A 399 -5.93 -8.98 21.02
C THR A 399 -4.47 -8.56 21.28
N VAL A 400 -4.18 -8.00 22.46
CA VAL A 400 -2.82 -7.61 22.87
C VAL A 400 -1.88 -8.81 22.89
N LYS A 401 -2.32 -9.98 23.35
CA LYS A 401 -1.50 -11.21 23.31
C LYS A 401 -1.10 -11.57 21.87
N VAL A 402 -2.04 -11.44 20.93
CA VAL A 402 -1.80 -11.72 19.51
C VAL A 402 -0.84 -10.68 18.89
N ILE A 403 -0.97 -9.40 19.25
CA ILE A 403 -0.04 -8.33 18.83
C ILE A 403 1.38 -8.65 19.29
N PHE A 404 1.56 -9.02 20.57
CA PHE A 404 2.88 -9.33 21.11
C PHE A 404 3.49 -10.58 20.51
N GLU A 405 2.71 -11.62 20.17
CA GLU A 405 3.26 -12.77 19.46
C GLU A 405 3.89 -12.35 18.13
N GLU A 406 3.27 -11.43 17.40
CA GLU A 406 3.85 -10.91 16.15
C GLU A 406 5.16 -10.12 16.40
N PHE A 407 5.20 -9.31 17.46
CA PHE A 407 6.43 -8.62 17.87
C PHE A 407 7.54 -9.59 18.27
N TYR A 408 7.21 -10.68 18.96
CA TYR A 408 8.17 -11.73 19.32
C TYR A 408 8.67 -12.48 18.10
N GLU A 409 7.82 -12.81 17.13
CA GLU A 409 8.24 -13.38 15.85
C GLU A 409 9.18 -12.43 15.08
N GLN A 410 9.00 -11.11 15.19
CA GLN A 410 9.96 -10.13 14.67
C GLN A 410 11.28 -10.15 15.44
N GLY A 411 11.24 -10.09 16.77
CA GLY A 411 12.46 -10.06 17.58
C GLY A 411 13.31 -11.33 17.43
N ASP A 412 12.68 -12.49 17.26
CA ASP A 412 13.40 -13.73 16.98
C ASP A 412 14.07 -13.71 15.60
N ALA A 413 13.38 -13.18 14.59
CA ALA A 413 13.96 -13.03 13.25
C ALA A 413 15.16 -12.04 13.28
N GLU A 414 15.07 -10.95 14.04
CA GLU A 414 16.18 -10.01 14.26
C GLU A 414 17.36 -10.71 14.95
N ARG A 415 17.09 -11.49 15.99
CA ARG A 415 18.09 -12.28 16.72
C ARG A 415 18.79 -13.31 15.84
N MET A 416 18.06 -14.02 14.99
CA MET A 416 18.63 -14.95 14.01
C MET A 416 19.56 -14.27 13.00
N ASN A 417 19.36 -12.98 12.74
CA ASN A 417 20.22 -12.15 11.90
C ASN A 417 21.32 -11.42 12.70
N GLY A 418 21.57 -11.82 13.96
CA GLY A 418 22.62 -11.27 14.81
C GLY A 418 22.31 -9.89 15.38
N LYS A 419 21.03 -9.50 15.48
CA LYS A 419 20.61 -8.22 16.08
C LYS A 419 19.87 -8.46 17.39
N GLU A 420 20.16 -7.63 18.39
CA GLU A 420 19.43 -7.67 19.65
C GLU A 420 18.09 -6.94 19.50
N PRO A 421 16.95 -7.61 19.74
CA PRO A 421 15.65 -6.97 19.62
C PRO A 421 15.41 -6.01 20.79
N ILE A 422 14.58 -4.99 20.54
CA ILE A 422 14.12 -4.10 21.61
C ILE A 422 13.25 -4.86 22.62
N ALA A 423 13.13 -4.36 23.85
CA ALA A 423 12.41 -5.05 24.93
C ALA A 423 10.97 -5.46 24.56
N MET A 424 10.25 -4.63 23.81
CA MET A 424 8.89 -4.91 23.34
C MET A 424 8.79 -6.11 22.39
N MET A 425 9.88 -6.44 21.69
CA MET A 425 9.97 -7.55 20.74
C MET A 425 10.71 -8.76 21.33
N ASP A 426 11.17 -8.67 22.58
CA ASP A 426 11.87 -9.75 23.23
C ASP A 426 10.92 -10.61 24.07
N ARG A 427 10.66 -11.84 23.62
CA ARG A 427 9.83 -12.81 24.35
C ARG A 427 10.36 -13.13 25.76
N GLN A 428 11.64 -12.92 26.04
CA GLN A 428 12.21 -13.09 27.39
C GLN A 428 11.72 -12.01 28.37
N LYS A 429 11.30 -10.86 27.84
CA LYS A 429 10.74 -9.73 28.60
C LYS A 429 9.21 -9.69 28.56
N ALA A 430 8.56 -10.80 28.24
CA ALA A 430 7.09 -10.90 28.21
C ALA A 430 6.41 -10.53 29.52
N HIS A 431 7.13 -10.64 30.65
CA HIS A 431 6.65 -10.18 31.94
C HIS A 431 6.47 -8.64 31.94
N GLU A 432 7.26 -7.84 31.24
CA GLU A 432 7.11 -6.38 31.21
C GLU A 432 5.87 -5.88 30.42
N LEU A 433 5.10 -6.78 29.80
CA LEU A 433 3.98 -6.45 28.91
C LEU A 433 2.96 -5.47 29.51
N PRO A 434 2.46 -5.62 30.76
CA PRO A 434 1.50 -4.68 31.33
C PRO A 434 2.03 -3.25 31.36
N GLN A 435 3.28 -3.06 31.81
CA GLN A 435 3.91 -1.75 31.86
C GLN A 435 4.11 -1.14 30.46
N MET A 436 4.48 -1.97 29.47
CA MET A 436 4.59 -1.53 28.07
C MET A 436 3.23 -1.09 27.52
N GLN A 437 2.15 -1.78 27.88
CA GLN A 437 0.79 -1.40 27.48
C GLN A 437 0.34 -0.08 28.09
N VAL A 438 0.64 0.16 29.39
CA VAL A 438 0.39 1.46 30.03
C VAL A 438 1.08 2.58 29.26
N GLY A 439 2.36 2.41 28.92
CA GLY A 439 3.12 3.39 28.14
C GLY A 439 2.50 3.64 26.75
N PHE A 440 2.10 2.59 26.05
CA PHE A 440 1.47 2.69 24.74
C PHE A 440 0.11 3.42 24.78
N MET A 441 -0.77 3.07 25.73
CA MET A 441 -2.07 3.71 25.83
C MET A 441 -1.96 5.18 26.25
N ASN A 442 -1.14 5.50 27.24
CA ASN A 442 -0.98 6.87 27.71
C ASN A 442 -0.19 7.75 26.72
N GLY A 443 0.75 7.16 25.98
CA GLY A 443 1.58 7.88 25.01
C GLY A 443 0.92 8.08 23.64
N ILE A 444 0.03 7.17 23.22
CA ILE A 444 -0.48 7.13 21.83
C ILE A 444 -2.01 7.08 21.79
N CYS A 445 -2.64 6.05 22.35
CA CYS A 445 -4.08 5.83 22.20
C CYS A 445 -4.92 6.95 22.86
N MET A 446 -4.63 7.28 24.11
CA MET A 446 -5.34 8.33 24.85
C MET A 446 -5.18 9.70 24.18
N PRO A 447 -3.97 10.19 23.85
CA PRO A 447 -3.81 11.45 23.12
C PRO A 447 -4.50 11.50 21.76
N CYS A 448 -4.66 10.35 21.09
CA CYS A 448 -5.40 10.24 19.84
C CYS A 448 -6.90 10.45 20.08
N TYR A 449 -7.51 9.68 20.97
CA TYR A 449 -8.94 9.76 21.23
C TYR A 449 -9.36 11.06 21.94
N ASP A 450 -8.52 11.64 22.80
CA ASP A 450 -8.72 12.98 23.37
C ASP A 450 -8.84 14.05 22.28
N LEU A 451 -7.96 14.00 21.28
CA LEU A 451 -8.00 14.97 20.19
C LEU A 451 -9.19 14.73 19.27
N LEU A 452 -9.49 13.47 18.95
CA LEU A 452 -10.64 13.12 18.13
C LEU A 452 -11.95 13.51 18.78
N SER A 453 -12.14 13.32 20.09
CA SER A 453 -13.42 13.64 20.73
C SER A 453 -13.73 15.13 20.81
N ARG A 454 -12.69 15.97 20.77
CA ARG A 454 -12.82 17.43 20.66
C ARG A 454 -13.29 17.90 19.29
N VAL A 455 -13.08 17.11 18.24
CA VAL A 455 -13.42 17.47 16.84
C VAL A 455 -14.61 16.67 16.32
N ILE A 456 -14.75 15.42 16.75
CA ILE A 456 -15.79 14.46 16.41
C ILE A 456 -16.36 13.90 17.73
N PRO A 457 -17.40 14.56 18.30
CA PRO A 457 -17.93 14.19 19.62
C PRO A 457 -18.38 12.73 19.75
N GLU A 458 -18.80 12.09 18.66
CA GLU A 458 -19.21 10.69 18.65
C GLU A 458 -18.06 9.72 19.01
N THR A 459 -16.80 10.17 18.95
CA THR A 459 -15.62 9.39 19.36
C THR A 459 -15.35 9.41 20.86
N GLU A 460 -16.11 10.17 21.66
CA GLU A 460 -15.96 10.22 23.13
C GLU A 460 -16.08 8.83 23.78
N GLN A 461 -16.90 7.95 23.22
CA GLN A 461 -17.04 6.58 23.70
C GLN A 461 -15.73 5.78 23.58
N LEU A 462 -14.92 6.06 22.54
CA LEU A 462 -13.63 5.42 22.34
C LEU A 462 -12.62 5.90 23.38
N ARG A 463 -12.63 7.22 23.65
CA ARG A 463 -11.81 7.86 24.68
C ARG A 463 -12.07 7.27 26.06
N GLU A 464 -13.33 7.20 26.48
CA GLU A 464 -13.68 6.67 27.81
C GLU A 464 -13.35 5.18 27.96
N ARG A 465 -13.52 4.38 26.90
CA ARG A 465 -13.11 2.96 26.92
C ARG A 465 -11.60 2.78 26.96
N CYS A 466 -10.87 3.55 26.15
CA CYS A 466 -9.41 3.56 26.18
C CYS A 466 -8.89 3.94 27.56
N LYS A 467 -9.52 4.91 28.23
CA LYS A 467 -9.17 5.32 29.60
C LYS A 467 -9.44 4.21 30.62
N TYR A 468 -10.60 3.56 30.52
CA TYR A 468 -10.93 2.41 31.38
C TYR A 468 -9.89 1.28 31.21
N ASN A 469 -9.54 0.97 29.97
CA ASN A 469 -8.57 -0.06 29.64
C ASN A 469 -7.16 0.31 30.11
N ALA A 470 -6.73 1.58 29.96
CA ALA A 470 -5.46 2.07 30.47
C ALA A 470 -5.33 1.84 31.98
N LYS A 471 -6.37 2.21 32.74
CA LYS A 471 -6.42 1.96 34.19
C LYS A 471 -6.32 0.47 34.53
N LYS A 472 -6.98 -0.41 33.78
CA LYS A 472 -6.90 -1.86 33.99
C LYS A 472 -5.49 -2.41 33.78
N TRP A 473 -4.75 -1.88 32.81
CA TRP A 473 -3.35 -2.25 32.62
C TRP A 473 -2.44 -1.66 33.69
N GLU A 474 -2.72 -0.46 34.20
CA GLU A 474 -2.00 0.12 35.36
C GLU A 474 -2.16 -0.75 36.61
N GLU A 475 -3.39 -1.21 36.89
CA GLU A 475 -3.68 -2.16 37.98
C GLU A 475 -2.83 -3.45 37.82
N LEU A 476 -2.79 -4.03 36.62
CA LEU A 476 -1.99 -5.24 36.36
C LEU A 476 -0.48 -5.03 36.47
N ALA A 477 0.02 -3.87 36.03
CA ALA A 477 1.44 -3.55 36.11
C ALA A 477 1.90 -3.40 37.57
N GLU A 478 1.07 -2.77 38.40
CA GLU A 478 1.34 -2.61 39.83
C GLU A 478 1.30 -3.95 40.58
N GLU A 479 0.28 -4.79 40.32
CA GLU A 479 0.20 -6.15 40.89
C GLU A 479 1.44 -7.00 40.55
N GLN A 480 1.95 -6.86 39.34
CA GLN A 480 3.12 -7.58 38.90
C GLN A 480 4.41 -7.07 39.56
N LYS A 481 4.53 -5.75 39.71
CA LYS A 481 5.66 -5.12 40.39
C LYS A 481 5.73 -5.59 41.85
N GLN A 482 4.61 -5.60 42.56
CA GLN A 482 4.51 -6.07 43.94
C GLN A 482 4.94 -7.54 44.07
N LYS A 483 4.45 -8.42 43.19
CA LYS A 483 4.88 -9.85 43.18
C LYS A 483 6.38 -10.02 42.96
N THR A 484 6.97 -9.18 42.12
CA THR A 484 8.42 -9.23 41.83
C THR A 484 9.23 -8.76 43.03
N GLU A 485 8.78 -7.69 43.71
CA GLU A 485 9.39 -7.18 44.93
C GLU A 485 9.31 -8.21 46.07
N GLU A 486 8.15 -8.84 46.29
CA GLU A 486 7.96 -9.91 47.28
C GLU A 486 8.84 -11.14 47.02
N MET A 487 9.03 -11.52 45.75
CA MET A 487 9.93 -12.62 45.37
C MET A 487 11.42 -12.27 45.53
N SER A 488 11.78 -10.99 45.46
CA SER A 488 13.17 -10.53 45.64
C SER A 488 13.54 -10.30 47.11
N ALA A 489 12.54 -10.17 47.99
CA ALA A 489 12.71 -9.97 49.42
C ALA A 489 12.75 -11.29 50.23
N ASN A 490 12.34 -12.41 49.62
CA ASN A 490 12.46 -13.78 50.14
C ASN A 490 13.63 -14.51 49.50
#